data_AF-A0A939SQB7-F1
#
_entry.id   AF-A0A939SQB7-F1
#
_cell.length_a   1.000
_cell.length_b   1.000
_cell.length_c   1.000
_cell.angle_alpha   90.00
_cell.angle_beta   90.00
_cell.angle_gamma   90.00
#
_symmetry.space_group_name_H-M   'P 1'
#
loop_
_entity.id
_entity.type
_entity.pdbx_description
1 polymer ?
#
loop_
_entity_poly.entity_id
_entity_poly.type
_entity_poly.pdbx_seq_one_letter_code
_entity_poly.pdbx_strand_id
1 'polypeptide(L)'
;MGKGPKQTIIFTDPFCVQCHETLQQLNNLDPEKYTVHVLSVGVLNSNSQQRNFELYCAKDRYRADRAIITGNNSVRFDQIENCDREALMKREITAQVLV
;
A
#
# COMPACT_ATOMS: atom_id res chain seq x y z
N MET A 1 -0.18 -10.20 1.12
CA MET A 1 -0.44 -11.23 0.07
C MET A 1 0.22 -12.52 0.53
N GLY A 2 -0.49 -13.64 0.52
CA GLY A 2 0.02 -14.91 1.05
C GLY A 2 0.01 -15.01 2.58
N LYS A 3 0.39 -16.17 3.09
CA LYS A 3 0.45 -16.55 4.51
C LYS A 3 1.65 -17.45 4.84
N GLY A 4 2.59 -17.57 3.91
CA GLY A 4 3.77 -18.41 4.09
C GLY A 4 4.82 -17.83 5.03
N PRO A 5 5.74 -18.67 5.55
CA PRO A 5 6.68 -18.27 6.59
C PRO A 5 7.78 -17.33 6.11
N LYS A 6 8.05 -17.23 4.80
CA LYS A 6 9.04 -16.29 4.26
C LYS A 6 8.41 -14.92 4.06
N GLN A 7 8.74 -13.99 4.94
CA GLN A 7 8.13 -12.67 4.96
C GLN A 7 9.01 -11.61 4.30
N THR A 8 8.39 -10.68 3.59
CA THR A 8 9.05 -9.46 3.09
C THR A 8 8.09 -8.27 3.18
N ILE A 9 8.66 -7.08 3.33
CA ILE A 9 7.95 -5.81 3.35
C ILE A 9 8.34 -5.04 2.10
N ILE A 10 7.35 -4.47 1.41
CA ILE A 10 7.56 -3.62 0.24
C ILE A 10 6.87 -2.30 0.46
N PHE A 11 7.63 -1.22 0.33
CA PHE A 11 7.10 0.13 0.28
C PHE A 11 6.72 0.46 -1.16
N THR A 12 5.56 1.06 -1.36
CA THR A 12 5.06 1.43 -2.68
C THR A 12 4.35 2.77 -2.64
N ASP A 13 4.38 3.51 -3.74
CA ASP A 13 3.60 4.73 -3.90
C ASP A 13 2.40 4.49 -4.84
N PRO A 14 1.19 5.01 -4.53
CA PRO A 14 -0.01 4.83 -5.35
C PRO A 14 0.17 5.18 -6.82
N PHE A 15 1.06 6.09 -7.19
CA PHE A 15 1.29 6.50 -8.58
C PHE A 15 2.58 5.93 -9.21
N CYS A 16 3.30 5.07 -8.51
CA CYS A 16 4.51 4.41 -9.03
C CYS A 16 4.16 3.25 -9.97
N VAL A 17 4.21 3.47 -11.29
CA VAL A 17 3.88 2.45 -12.30
C VAL A 17 4.74 1.20 -12.16
N GLN A 18 6.06 1.35 -12.04
CA GLN A 18 7.01 0.23 -11.91
C GLN A 18 6.80 -0.57 -10.63
N CYS A 19 6.36 0.10 -9.55
CA CYS A 19 6.02 -0.58 -8.31
C CYS A 19 4.81 -1.50 -8.50
N HIS A 20 3.78 -1.05 -9.21
CA HIS A 20 2.57 -1.84 -9.45
C HIS A 20 2.83 -3.04 -10.35
N GLU A 21 3.67 -2.88 -11.38
CA GLU A 21 4.12 -4.01 -12.21
C GLU A 21 4.83 -5.08 -11.36
N THR A 22 5.72 -4.63 -10.47
CA THR A 22 6.44 -5.52 -9.55
C THR A 22 5.49 -6.22 -8.58
N LEU A 23 4.54 -5.48 -7.99
CA LEU A 23 3.55 -6.04 -7.05
C LEU A 23 2.63 -7.07 -7.71
N GLN A 24 2.25 -6.87 -8.97
CA GLN A 24 1.48 -7.84 -9.74
C GLN A 24 2.25 -9.14 -9.97
N GLN A 25 3.55 -9.06 -10.27
CA GLN A 25 4.41 -10.24 -10.39
C GLN A 25 4.51 -10.99 -9.04
N LEU A 26 4.68 -10.25 -7.94
CA LEU A 26 4.78 -10.82 -6.60
C LEU A 26 3.47 -11.46 -6.12
N ASN A 27 2.33 -10.99 -6.60
CA ASN A 27 1.03 -11.59 -6.30
C ASN A 27 0.88 -13.01 -6.89
N ASN A 28 1.76 -13.42 -7.81
CA ASN A 28 1.82 -14.78 -8.37
C ASN A 28 2.78 -15.71 -7.60
N LEU A 29 3.44 -15.23 -6.56
CA LEU A 29 4.26 -16.10 -5.70
C LEU A 29 3.38 -17.12 -4.98
N ASP A 30 3.97 -18.27 -4.66
CA ASP A 30 3.31 -19.31 -3.86
C ASP A 30 2.88 -18.73 -2.49
N PRO A 31 1.56 -18.63 -2.24
CA PRO A 31 1.03 -17.98 -1.04
C PRO A 31 1.25 -18.80 0.23
N GLU A 32 1.57 -20.09 0.13
CA GLU A 32 1.92 -20.95 1.28
C GLU A 32 3.39 -20.84 1.65
N LYS A 33 4.24 -20.38 0.73
CA LYS A 33 5.68 -20.22 0.96
C LYS A 33 6.06 -18.79 1.34
N TYR A 34 5.38 -17.80 0.78
CA TYR A 34 5.70 -16.39 0.96
C TYR A 34 4.55 -15.60 1.56
N THR A 35 4.90 -14.57 2.35
CA THR A 35 4.02 -13.48 2.75
C THR A 35 4.65 -12.15 2.36
N VAL A 36 3.95 -11.37 1.55
CA VAL A 36 4.38 -10.03 1.14
C VAL A 36 3.48 -9.00 1.81
N HIS A 37 4.07 -8.15 2.65
CA HIS A 37 3.42 -7.02 3.28
C HIS A 37 3.64 -5.77 2.44
N VAL A 38 2.58 -5.26 1.84
CA VAL A 38 2.64 -4.05 1.01
C VAL A 38 2.26 -2.86 1.87
N LEU A 39 3.20 -1.94 2.06
CA LEU A 39 3.03 -0.72 2.82
C LEU A 39 3.01 0.46 1.85
N SER A 40 1.82 0.99 1.58
CA SER A 40 1.67 2.18 0.75
C SER A 40 2.16 3.43 1.49
N VAL A 41 2.90 4.27 0.76
CA VAL A 41 3.49 5.57 1.15
C VAL A 41 3.14 6.62 0.08
N GLY A 42 3.12 7.90 0.42
CA GLY A 42 2.72 8.99 -0.48
C GLY A 42 3.85 9.98 -0.67
N VAL A 43 4.97 9.54 -1.23
CA VAL A 43 6.25 10.27 -1.24
C VAL A 43 6.58 10.92 -2.57
N LEU A 44 5.96 10.50 -3.68
CA LEU A 44 6.31 11.02 -5.00
C LEU A 44 5.83 12.47 -5.24
N ASN A 45 4.61 12.78 -4.80
CA ASN A 45 4.01 14.11 -4.93
C ASN A 45 2.76 14.27 -4.03
N SER A 46 2.17 15.45 -4.02
CA SER A 46 0.97 15.76 -3.21
C SER A 46 -0.25 14.88 -3.55
N ASN A 47 -0.44 14.51 -4.82
CA ASN A 47 -1.51 13.58 -5.20
C ASN A 47 -1.30 12.20 -4.58
N SER A 48 -0.04 11.77 -4.50
CA SER A 48 0.34 10.49 -3.90
C SER A 48 0.09 10.49 -2.39
N GLN A 49 0.45 11.59 -1.72
CA GLN A 49 0.14 11.80 -0.30
C GLN A 49 -1.38 11.75 -0.04
N GLN A 50 -2.15 12.54 -0.78
CA GLN A 50 -3.61 12.58 -0.63
C GLN A 50 -4.23 11.21 -0.90
N ARG A 51 -3.80 10.52 -1.96
CA ARG A 51 -4.31 9.20 -2.30
C ARG A 51 -3.94 8.16 -1.26
N ASN A 52 -2.73 8.21 -0.72
CA ASN A 52 -2.31 7.30 0.33
C ASN A 52 -3.15 7.47 1.61
N PHE A 53 -3.54 8.70 1.94
CA PHE A 53 -4.48 8.98 3.04
C PHE A 53 -5.86 8.36 2.79
N GLU A 54 -6.42 8.53 1.59
CA GLU A 54 -7.71 7.94 1.21
C GLU A 54 -7.72 6.41 1.28
N LEU A 55 -6.63 5.78 0.84
CA LEU A 55 -6.46 4.32 0.86
C LEU A 55 -6.25 3.80 2.28
N TYR A 56 -5.50 4.54 3.11
CA TYR A 56 -5.28 4.17 4.50
C TYR A 56 -6.56 4.24 5.33
N CYS A 57 -7.37 5.30 5.14
CA CYS A 57 -8.60 5.55 5.88
C CYS A 57 -9.85 4.90 5.27
N ALA A 58 -9.71 4.04 4.25
CA ALA A 58 -10.83 3.34 3.65
C ALA A 58 -11.48 2.34 4.62
N LYS A 59 -12.82 2.37 4.74
CA LYS A 59 -13.58 1.38 5.51
C LYS A 59 -13.39 -0.04 4.97
N ASP A 60 -13.39 -0.18 3.64
CA ASP A 60 -13.13 -1.45 2.97
C ASP A 60 -11.62 -1.65 2.76
N ARG A 61 -10.98 -2.20 3.79
CA ARG A 61 -9.53 -2.44 3.78
C ARG A 61 -9.10 -3.40 2.67
N TYR A 62 -9.91 -4.42 2.39
CA TYR A 62 -9.59 -5.43 1.38
C TYR A 62 -9.53 -4.79 -0.01
N ARG A 63 -10.54 -4.00 -0.39
CA ARG A 63 -10.55 -3.31 -1.68
C ARG A 63 -9.47 -2.23 -1.76
N ALA A 64 -9.14 -1.57 -0.65
CA ALA A 64 -8.06 -0.59 -0.60
C ALA A 64 -6.69 -1.25 -0.85
N ASP A 65 -6.41 -2.37 -0.19
CA ASP A 65 -5.15 -3.12 -0.40
C ASP A 65 -5.06 -3.65 -1.84
N ARG A 66 -6.17 -4.08 -2.44
CA ARG A 66 -6.22 -4.44 -3.87
C ARG A 66 -5.91 -3.24 -4.76
N ALA A 67 -6.48 -2.06 -4.48
CA ALA A 67 -6.22 -0.85 -5.26
C ALA A 67 -4.75 -0.40 -5.18
N ILE A 68 -4.10 -0.58 -4.02
CA ILE A 68 -2.66 -0.37 -3.84
C ILE A 68 -1.88 -1.32 -4.75
N ILE A 69 -2.16 -2.63 -4.68
CA ILE A 69 -1.42 -3.66 -5.44
C ILE A 69 -1.56 -3.46 -6.96
N THR A 70 -2.73 -3.06 -7.43
CA THR A 70 -2.99 -2.91 -8.87
C THR A 70 -2.70 -1.50 -9.40
N GLY A 71 -2.39 -0.54 -8.53
CA GLY A 71 -2.29 0.88 -8.91
C GLY A 71 -3.60 1.52 -9.35
N ASN A 72 -4.75 1.00 -8.91
CA ASN A 72 -6.05 1.52 -9.34
C ASN A 72 -6.46 2.76 -8.51
N ASN A 73 -6.11 3.93 -9.02
CA ASN A 73 -6.42 5.22 -8.38
C ASN A 73 -7.82 5.78 -8.69
N SER A 74 -8.61 5.09 -9.53
CA SER A 74 -9.97 5.54 -9.88
C SER A 74 -11.03 5.19 -8.83
N VAL A 75 -10.77 4.15 -8.01
CA VAL A 75 -11.73 3.65 -7.01
C VAL A 75 -11.84 4.62 -5.84
N ARG A 76 -13.08 4.97 -5.49
CA ARG A 76 -13.42 5.75 -4.30
C ARG A 76 -13.88 4.84 -3.17
N PHE A 77 -13.64 5.27 -1.94
CA PHE A 77 -13.90 4.50 -0.73
C PHE A 77 -14.65 5.34 0.28
N ASP A 78 -15.62 4.73 0.98
CA ASP A 78 -16.14 5.31 2.20
C ASP A 78 -15.02 5.39 3.24
N GLN A 79 -14.94 6.52 3.94
CA GLN A 79 -13.86 6.83 4.86
C GLN A 79 -14.25 6.50 6.29
N ILE A 80 -13.32 5.97 7.08
CA ILE A 80 -13.44 5.82 8.52
C ILE A 80 -13.52 7.22 9.15
N GLU A 81 -14.54 7.45 9.95
CA GLU A 81 -14.68 8.71 10.70
C GLU A 81 -13.60 8.79 11.78
N ASN A 82 -12.98 9.97 11.92
CA ASN A 82 -11.86 10.19 12.85
C ASN A 82 -10.70 9.19 12.68
N CYS A 83 -10.42 8.78 11.44
CA CYS A 83 -9.28 7.91 11.11
C CYS A 83 -7.97 8.42 11.72
N ASP A 84 -7.39 7.65 12.64
CA ASP A 84 -6.09 7.91 13.24
C ASP A 84 -4.97 7.65 12.23
N ARG A 85 -4.09 8.65 12.03
CA ARG A 85 -3.04 8.64 11.01
C ARG A 85 -1.64 8.56 11.60
N GLU A 86 -1.49 8.37 12.91
CA GLU A 86 -0.17 8.37 13.55
C GLU A 86 0.74 7.28 12.96
N ALA A 87 0.23 6.06 12.81
CA ALA A 87 0.96 4.95 12.22
C ALA A 87 1.31 5.20 10.74
N LEU A 88 0.46 5.93 10.01
CA LEU A 88 0.75 6.30 8.64
C LEU A 88 1.88 7.32 8.56
N MET A 89 1.85 8.37 9.39
CA MET A 89 2.93 9.37 9.44
C MET A 89 4.29 8.74 9.77
N LYS A 90 4.34 7.82 10.74
CA LYS A 90 5.57 7.08 11.08
C LYS A 90 6.11 6.28 9.89
N ARG A 91 5.22 5.68 9.10
CA ARG A 91 5.58 4.94 7.89
C ARG A 91 6.20 5.86 6.83
N GLU A 92 5.59 7.02 6.57
CA GLU A 92 6.10 8.00 5.61
C GLU A 92 7.52 8.46 5.98
N ILE A 93 7.77 8.75 7.27
CA ILE A 93 9.10 9.13 7.77
C ILE A 93 10.09 7.98 7.58
N THR A 94 9.71 6.75 7.96
CA THR A 94 10.57 5.58 7.85
C THR A 94 10.97 5.32 6.41
N ALA A 95 10.03 5.45 5.47
CA ALA A 95 10.31 5.27 4.05
C ALA A 95 11.40 6.23 3.57
N GLN A 96 11.35 7.51 3.93
CA GLN A 96 12.35 8.50 3.54
C GLN A 96 13.76 8.24 4.10
N VAL A 97 13.89 7.50 5.20
CA VAL A 97 15.19 7.13 5.80
C VAL A 97 15.78 5.88 5.15
N LEU A 98 14.92 5.01 4.60
CA LEU A 98 15.33 3.74 3.99
C LEU A 98 15.64 3.85 2.49
N VAL A 99 15.30 4.98 1.85
CA VAL A 99 15.65 5.26 0.43
C VAL A 99 17.03 5.89 0.32
#